data_AF-A0A526YM28-F1
#
_entry.id   AF-A0A526YM28-F1
#
_cell.length_a   1.000
_cell.length_b   1.000
_cell.length_c   1.000
_cell.angle_alpha   90.00
_cell.angle_beta   90.00
_cell.angle_gamma   90.00
#
_symmetry.space_group_name_H-M   'P 1'
#
loop_
_entity.id
_entity.type
_entity.pdbx_description
1 polymer ?
#
loop_
_entity_poly.entity_id
_entity_poly.type
_entity_poly.pdbx_seq_one_letter_code
_entity_poly.pdbx_strand_id
1 'polypeptide(L)'
;GFDGLLMSDDTSMKALSGDFPTKAAAILAAGCDLVLHCNGVFEEMVGIASRTTGLEGTSLQRAQRALTYIKNRDQADEAEIRAEFATYFDAVA
;
A
#
# COMPACT_ATOMS: atom_id res chain seq x y z
N GLY A 1 -1.00 23.55 -6.21
CA GLY A 1 -0.70 22.72 -5.03
C GLY A 1 -0.15 21.39 -5.50
N PHE A 2 0.10 20.44 -4.60
CA PHE A 2 0.39 19.06 -5.01
C PHE A 2 -0.93 18.36 -5.39
N ASP A 3 -0.98 17.77 -6.59
CA ASP A 3 -2.18 17.13 -7.10
C ASP A 3 -2.04 15.61 -7.22
N GLY A 4 -0.92 15.01 -6.78
CA GLY A 4 -0.69 13.57 -6.81
C GLY A 4 -1.54 12.79 -5.81
N LEU A 5 -1.57 11.46 -5.99
CA LEU A 5 -2.17 10.55 -5.02
C LEU A 5 -1.33 10.54 -3.74
N LEU A 6 -1.96 10.78 -2.60
CA LEU A 6 -1.34 10.70 -1.29
C LEU A 6 -1.72 9.41 -0.59
N MET A 7 -0.73 8.60 -0.24
CA MET A 7 -0.91 7.38 0.54
C MET A 7 -0.17 7.55 1.87
N SER A 8 -0.75 7.07 2.96
CA SER A 8 -0.03 6.98 4.24
C SER A 8 1.10 5.96 4.17
N ASP A 9 2.03 6.04 5.11
CA ASP A 9 2.88 4.90 5.41
C ASP A 9 2.06 3.77 6.07
N ASP A 10 2.68 2.60 6.24
CA ASP A 10 2.04 1.43 6.84
C ASP A 10 1.60 1.71 8.29
N THR A 11 0.29 1.66 8.49
CA THR A 11 -0.35 1.87 9.80
C THR A 11 -0.06 0.76 10.80
N SER A 12 0.39 -0.42 10.32
CA SER A 12 0.76 -1.56 11.15
C SER A 12 2.12 -1.38 11.82
N MET A 13 2.88 -0.36 11.41
CA MET A 13 4.10 0.03 12.10
C MET A 13 3.79 0.46 13.54
N LYS A 14 4.47 -0.16 14.50
CA LYS A 14 4.29 0.03 15.95
C LYS A 14 4.76 1.40 16.47
N ALA A 15 4.97 2.37 15.59
CA ALA A 15 5.38 3.73 15.95
C ALA A 15 4.21 4.60 16.44
N LEU A 16 3.00 4.33 15.95
CA LEU A 16 1.80 5.10 16.31
C LEU A 16 0.98 4.36 17.37
N SER A 17 0.56 5.09 18.41
CA SER A 17 -0.40 4.61 19.41
C SER A 17 -1.84 4.70 18.90
N GLY A 18 -2.76 4.04 19.62
CA GLY A 18 -4.19 4.01 19.26
C GLY A 18 -4.57 2.81 18.38
N ASP A 19 -5.87 2.63 18.19
CA ASP A 19 -6.47 1.55 17.42
C ASP A 19 -6.51 1.89 15.91
N PHE A 20 -6.55 0.84 15.09
CA PHE A 20 -6.54 0.98 13.62
C PHE A 20 -7.72 1.77 13.03
N PRO A 21 -8.97 1.61 13.50
CA PRO A 21 -10.09 2.44 13.04
C PRO A 21 -9.84 3.94 13.21
N THR A 22 -9.35 4.35 14.38
CA THR A 22 -9.07 5.77 14.67
C THR A 22 -7.92 6.28 13.82
N LYS A 23 -6.85 5.50 13.66
CA LYS A 23 -5.72 5.84 12.78
C LYS A 23 -6.19 6.06 11.34
N ALA A 24 -6.98 5.16 10.79
CA ALA A 24 -7.49 5.27 9.43
C ALA A 24 -8.31 6.55 9.23
N ALA A 25 -9.23 6.84 10.15
CA ALA A 25 -10.02 8.08 10.10
C ALA A 25 -9.15 9.34 10.18
N ALA A 26 -8.15 9.35 11.06
CA ALA A 26 -7.25 10.50 11.23
C ALA A 26 -6.37 10.74 9.99
N ILE A 27 -5.88 9.68 9.36
CA ILE A 27 -5.08 9.75 8.13
C ILE A 27 -5.89 10.36 6.98
N LEU A 28 -7.12 9.91 6.80
CA LEU A 28 -8.01 10.45 5.77
C LEU A 28 -8.38 11.91 6.06
N ALA A 29 -8.69 12.24 7.32
CA ALA A 29 -8.98 13.61 7.74
C ALA A 29 -7.78 14.56 7.56
N ALA A 30 -6.56 14.05 7.63
CA ALA A 30 -5.33 14.80 7.35
C ALA A 30 -5.10 15.07 5.85
N GLY A 31 -5.93 14.50 4.96
CA GLY A 31 -5.89 14.75 3.52
C GLY A 31 -5.15 13.69 2.70
N CYS A 32 -4.82 12.54 3.29
CA CYS A 32 -4.38 11.39 2.51
C CYS A 32 -5.56 10.81 1.72
N ASP A 33 -5.29 10.33 0.50
CA ASP A 33 -6.27 9.63 -0.34
C ASP A 33 -6.37 8.14 0.03
N LEU A 34 -5.28 7.55 0.53
CA LEU A 34 -5.18 6.11 0.84
C LEU A 34 -4.55 5.84 2.20
N VAL A 35 -5.05 4.80 2.87
CA VAL A 35 -4.48 4.22 4.11
C VAL A 35 -3.80 2.91 3.77
N LEU A 36 -2.52 2.77 4.14
CA LEU A 36 -1.75 1.55 3.94
C LEU A 36 -1.74 0.67 5.19
N HIS A 37 -1.92 -0.64 5.01
CA HIS A 37 -1.87 -1.65 6.06
C HIS A 37 -1.32 -2.96 5.50
N CYS A 38 -0.13 -3.37 5.95
CA CYS A 38 0.64 -4.43 5.28
C CYS A 38 0.72 -5.76 6.02
N ASN A 39 0.40 -5.85 7.32
CA ASN A 39 0.62 -7.07 8.11
C ASN A 39 -0.43 -8.18 7.86
N GLY A 40 -1.57 -7.85 7.24
CA GLY A 40 -2.61 -8.80 6.84
C GLY A 40 -3.51 -9.35 7.95
N VAL A 41 -3.59 -8.72 9.12
CA VAL A 41 -4.47 -9.18 10.21
C VAL A 41 -5.93 -8.82 9.90
N PHE A 42 -6.80 -9.82 9.75
CA PHE A 42 -8.16 -9.60 9.25
C PHE A 42 -9.01 -8.71 10.14
N GLU A 43 -8.95 -8.90 11.46
CA GLU A 43 -9.67 -8.06 12.42
C GLU A 43 -9.24 -6.59 12.34
N GLU A 44 -7.95 -6.35 12.12
CA GLU A 44 -7.40 -5.00 11.94
C GLU A 44 -7.91 -4.39 10.62
N MET A 45 -7.89 -5.15 9.52
CA MET A 45 -8.43 -4.75 8.23
C MET A 45 -9.92 -4.41 8.29
N VAL A 46 -10.73 -5.19 9.02
CA VAL A 46 -12.15 -4.90 9.24
C VAL A 46 -12.33 -3.58 10.00
N GLY A 47 -11.51 -3.35 11.03
CA GLY A 47 -11.48 -2.10 11.79
C GLY A 47 -11.18 -0.89 10.90
N ILE A 48 -10.16 -0.99 10.06
CA ILE A 48 -9.80 0.05 9.07
C ILE A 48 -10.96 0.28 8.10
N ALA A 49 -11.46 -0.78 7.47
CA ALA A 49 -12.52 -0.71 6.47
C ALA A 49 -13.78 -0.02 7.01
N SER A 50 -14.11 -0.20 8.29
CA SER A 50 -15.26 0.45 8.96
C SER A 50 -15.17 1.98 9.02
N ARG A 51 -13.98 2.56 8.83
CA ARG A 51 -13.70 4.01 8.91
C ARG A 51 -13.16 4.60 7.62
N THR A 52 -13.01 3.79 6.57
CA THR A 52 -12.63 4.24 5.24
C THR A 52 -13.83 4.20 4.29
N THR A 53 -13.75 4.97 3.21
CA THR A 53 -14.68 4.88 2.08
C THR A 53 -13.95 4.43 0.83
N GLY A 54 -14.70 3.97 -0.17
CA GLY A 54 -14.14 3.79 -1.51
C GLY A 54 -13.57 5.11 -2.05
N LEU A 55 -12.60 5.00 -2.96
CA LEU A 55 -12.08 6.16 -3.67
C LEU A 55 -13.17 6.77 -4.55
N GLU A 56 -13.42 8.06 -4.35
CA GLU A 56 -14.40 8.84 -5.10
C GLU A 56 -13.83 10.22 -5.47
N GLY A 57 -14.48 10.92 -6.40
CA GLY A 57 -14.14 12.29 -6.79
C GLY A 57 -12.66 12.49 -7.13
N THR A 58 -12.04 13.51 -6.52
CA THR A 58 -10.63 13.88 -6.76
C THR A 58 -9.66 12.76 -6.38
N SER A 59 -9.89 12.05 -5.26
CA SER A 59 -9.02 10.95 -4.82
C SER A 59 -9.01 9.80 -5.82
N LEU A 60 -10.17 9.47 -6.41
CA LEU A 60 -10.25 8.49 -7.49
C LEU A 60 -9.51 8.95 -8.75
N GLN A 61 -9.66 10.21 -9.16
CA GLN A 61 -8.95 10.76 -10.32
C GLN A 61 -7.43 10.71 -10.12
N ARG A 62 -6.96 11.02 -8.90
CA ARG A 62 -5.55 10.92 -8.52
C ARG A 62 -5.05 9.49 -8.61
N ALA A 63 -5.84 8.52 -8.13
CA ALA A 63 -5.50 7.11 -8.19
C ALA A 63 -5.43 6.60 -9.63
N GLN A 64 -6.41 6.93 -10.46
CA GLN A 64 -6.41 6.60 -11.89
C GLN A 64 -5.19 7.18 -12.60
N ARG A 65 -4.82 8.42 -12.32
CA ARG A 65 -3.61 9.02 -12.86
C ARG A 65 -2.33 8.34 -12.33
N ALA A 66 -2.30 7.91 -11.07
CA ALA A 66 -1.16 7.15 -10.54
C ALA A 66 -0.98 5.83 -11.31
N LEU A 67 -2.09 5.14 -11.63
CA LEU A 67 -2.07 3.90 -12.39
C LEU A 67 -1.52 4.06 -13.82
N THR A 68 -1.62 5.25 -14.45
CA THR A 68 -1.06 5.45 -15.80
C THR A 68 0.47 5.46 -15.83
N TYR A 69 1.12 5.61 -14.68
CA TYR A 69 2.58 5.50 -14.56
C TYR A 69 3.07 4.05 -14.47
N ILE A 70 2.16 3.10 -14.21
CA ILE A 70 2.49 1.68 -14.24
C ILE A 70 2.77 1.30 -15.69
N LYS A 71 4.05 1.06 -15.97
CA LYS A 71 4.51 0.58 -17.27
C LYS A 71 4.17 -0.89 -17.44
N ASN A 72 4.34 -1.38 -18.65
CA ASN A 72 4.29 -2.81 -18.92
C ASN A 72 5.24 -3.54 -17.97
N ARG A 73 4.77 -4.66 -17.42
CA ARG A 73 5.65 -5.63 -16.78
C ARG A 73 6.77 -5.97 -17.75
N ASP A 74 7.96 -6.20 -17.22
CA ASP A 74 9.01 -6.82 -18.03
C ASP A 74 8.56 -8.23 -18.46
N GLN A 75 9.30 -8.81 -19.40
CA GLN A 75 9.03 -10.16 -19.88
C GLN A 75 9.75 -11.22 -19.02
N ALA A 76 10.16 -10.86 -17.81
CA ALA A 76 10.98 -11.73 -17.01
C ALA A 76 10.12 -12.87 -16.43
N ASP A 77 10.65 -14.09 -16.48
CA ASP A 77 10.02 -15.24 -15.88
C ASP A 77 10.41 -15.32 -14.40
N GLU A 78 9.42 -15.31 -13.51
CA GLU A 78 9.66 -15.35 -12.06
C GLU A 78 10.42 -16.60 -11.63
N ALA A 79 10.12 -17.76 -12.23
CA ALA A 79 10.77 -19.02 -11.87
C ALA A 79 12.25 -19.02 -12.31
N GLU A 80 12.54 -18.48 -13.50
CA GLU A 80 13.91 -18.32 -14.00
C GLU A 80 14.74 -17.39 -13.09
N ILE A 81 14.21 -16.21 -12.76
CA ILE A 81 14.90 -15.26 -11.88
C ILE A 81 15.15 -15.86 -10.48
N ARG A 82 14.16 -16.60 -9.93
CA ARG A 82 14.32 -17.27 -8.63
C ARG A 82 15.38 -18.37 -8.69
N ALA A 83 15.46 -19.12 -9.79
CA ALA A 83 16.48 -20.13 -9.98
C ALA A 83 17.88 -19.50 -10.08
N GLU A 84 18.04 -18.42 -10.85
CA GLU A 84 19.30 -17.65 -10.91
C GLU A 84 19.70 -17.16 -9.52
N PHE A 85 18.79 -16.52 -8.78
CA PHE A 85 19.02 -16.03 -7.42
C PHE A 85 19.49 -17.14 -6.48
N ALA A 86 18.87 -18.32 -6.53
CA ALA A 86 19.25 -19.46 -5.70
C ALA A 86 20.71 -19.89 -5.93
N THR A 87 21.21 -19.83 -7.18
CA THR A 87 22.61 -20.16 -7.47
C THR A 87 23.60 -19.25 -6.74
N TYR A 88 23.26 -17.97 -6.53
CA TYR A 88 24.10 -17.04 -5.77
C TYR A 88 24.11 -17.34 -4.27
N PHE A 89 23.03 -17.92 -3.72
CA PHE A 89 22.94 -18.27 -2.31
C PHE A 89 23.54 -19.64 -2.01
N ASP A 90 23.37 -20.61 -2.89
CA ASP A 90 24.02 -21.92 -2.79
C ASP A 90 25.55 -21.80 -2.97
N ALA A 91 26.03 -20.83 -3.74
CA ALA A 91 27.46 -20.57 -3.91
C ALA A 91 28.13 -19.91 -2.67
N VAL A 92 27.34 -19.46 -1.69
CA VAL A 92 27.81 -18.77 -0.47
C VAL A 92 27.63 -19.64 0.80
N ALA A 93 26.90 -20.75 0.71
CA ALA A 93 26.74 -21.76 1.76
C ALA A 93 27.84 -22.83 1.73
#